data_AF-A0A938CQJ3-F1
#
_entry.id   AF-A0A938CQJ3-F1
#
_cell.length_a   1.000
_cell.length_b   1.000
_cell.length_c   1.000
_cell.angle_alpha   90.00
_cell.angle_beta   90.00
_cell.angle_gamma   90.00
#
_symmetry.space_group_name_H-M   'P 1'
#
loop_
_entity.id
_entity.type
_entity.pdbx_description
1 polymer ?
#
loop_
_entity_poly.entity_id
_entity_poly.type
_entity_poly.pdbx_seq_one_letter_code
_entity_poly.pdbx_strand_id
1 'polypeptide(L)' 'MTMPSIIAYDRAAETLPLPDLTDADVAEGSRAQRGIGWLHDTSLGLKSGIWEAGASISPWHNYAVDEFIFVLEGEIV' A
#
# COMPACT_ATOMS: atom_id res chain seq x y z
N MET A 1 -4.65 28.59 -5.59
CA MET A 1 -4.26 27.42 -4.78
C MET A 1 -5.47 26.98 -4.00
N THR A 2 -5.92 25.74 -4.19
CA THR A 2 -6.93 25.12 -3.33
C THR A 2 -6.38 24.99 -1.92
N MET A 3 -7.23 25.20 -0.92
CA MET A 3 -6.86 25.03 0.48
C MET A 3 -6.49 23.56 0.73
N PRO A 4 -5.36 23.25 1.39
CA PRO A 4 -5.01 21.87 1.70
C PRO A 4 -6.08 21.28 2.62
N SER A 5 -6.64 20.15 2.22
CA SER A 5 -7.56 19.37 3.03
C SER A 5 -6.79 18.35 3.87
N ILE A 6 -7.25 18.12 5.09
CA ILE A 6 -6.78 16.99 5.90
C ILE A 6 -7.43 15.72 5.34
N ILE A 7 -6.62 14.72 5.03
CA ILE A 7 -7.09 13.40 4.63
C ILE A 7 -7.11 12.53 5.87
N ALA A 8 -8.31 12.21 6.34
CA ALA A 8 -8.48 11.29 7.46
C ALA A 8 -8.52 9.85 6.95
N TYR A 9 -7.60 9.02 7.42
CA TYR A 9 -7.64 7.57 7.21
C TYR A 9 -8.70 6.99 8.15
N ASP A 10 -9.82 6.54 7.59
CA ASP A 10 -10.87 5.90 8.37
C ASP A 10 -10.46 4.47 8.70
N ARG A 11 -10.23 4.19 9.99
CA ARG A 11 -9.87 2.85 10.48
C ARG A 11 -10.94 1.79 10.24
N ALA A 12 -12.20 2.22 10.05
CA ALA A 12 -13.32 1.32 9.81
C ALA A 12 -13.58 1.10 8.32
N ALA A 13 -12.83 1.78 7.43
CA ALA A 13 -12.97 1.57 6.00
C ALA A 13 -12.57 0.15 5.63
N GLU A 14 -13.42 -0.49 4.85
CA GLU A 14 -13.15 -1.82 4.32
C GLU A 14 -12.06 -1.74 3.24
N THR A 15 -11.03 -2.58 3.37
CA THR A 15 -10.05 -2.77 2.30
C THR A 15 -10.66 -3.60 1.19
N LEU A 16 -10.40 -3.27 -0.06
CA LEU A 16 -10.91 -4.03 -1.20
C LEU A 16 -9.81 -4.97 -1.74
N PRO A 17 -10.17 -6.13 -2.31
CA PRO A 17 -9.20 -6.96 -3.02
C PRO A 17 -8.48 -6.14 -4.09
N LEU A 18 -7.15 -6.24 -4.11
CA LEU A 18 -6.32 -5.72 -5.19
C LEU A 18 -5.87 -6.91 -6.06
N PRO A 19 -5.36 -6.67 -7.28
CA PRO A 19 -4.73 -7.73 -8.07
C PRO A 19 -3.64 -8.42 -7.26
N ASP A 20 -3.53 -9.74 -7.36
CA ASP A 20 -2.49 -10.50 -6.65
C ASP A 20 -1.08 -10.02 -7.03
N LEU A 21 -0.17 -10.06 -6.05
CA LEU A 21 1.26 -9.84 -6.26
C LEU A 21 1.82 -10.91 -7.22
N THR A 22 2.83 -10.53 -8.01
CA THR A 22 3.45 -11.45 -8.98
C THR A 22 4.56 -12.27 -8.33
N ASP A 23 5.06 -13.29 -9.03
CA ASP A 23 6.23 -14.06 -8.58
C ASP A 23 7.53 -13.23 -8.55
N ALA A 24 7.54 -12.06 -9.19
CA ALA A 24 8.65 -11.11 -9.04
C ALA A 24 8.58 -10.35 -7.70
N ASP A 25 7.37 -10.18 -7.15
CA ASP A 25 7.12 -9.43 -5.92
C ASP A 25 7.18 -10.32 -4.68
N VAL A 26 6.92 -11.63 -4.83
CA VAL A 26 6.84 -12.59 -3.72
C VAL A 26 7.63 -13.87 -4.02
N ALA A 27 8.70 -14.09 -3.27
CA ALA A 27 9.49 -15.32 -3.32
C ALA A 27 8.76 -16.51 -2.67
N GLU A 28 8.09 -16.28 -1.52
CA GLU A 28 7.39 -17.33 -0.76
C GLU A 28 6.12 -16.78 -0.09
N GLY A 29 5.10 -17.61 0.08
CA GLY A 29 3.88 -17.26 0.84
C GLY A 29 2.74 -16.70 -0.01
N SER A 30 1.88 -15.87 0.60
CA SER A 30 0.68 -15.34 -0.02
C SER A 30 1.00 -14.32 -1.12
N ARG A 31 0.18 -14.31 -2.18
CA ARG A 31 0.14 -13.22 -3.18
C ARG A 31 -1.07 -12.31 -3.00
N ALA A 32 -2.03 -12.73 -2.18
CA ALA A 32 -3.25 -12.00 -1.95
C ALA A 32 -2.94 -10.71 -1.19
N GLN A 33 -3.51 -9.62 -1.70
CA GLN A 33 -3.39 -8.30 -1.11
C GLN A 33 -4.71 -7.54 -1.20
N ARG A 34 -4.86 -6.57 -0.31
CA ARG A 34 -6.01 -5.69 -0.22
C ARG A 34 -5.55 -4.28 0.05
N GLY A 35 -6.41 -3.31 -0.25
CA GLY A 35 -6.12 -1.94 0.11
C GLY A 35 -7.23 -0.97 -0.27
N ILE A 36 -6.98 0.28 0.08
CA ILE A 36 -7.83 1.41 -0.25
C ILE A 36 -6.96 2.66 -0.36
N GLY A 37 -7.17 3.44 -1.43
CA GLY A 37 -6.49 4.72 -1.64
C GLY A 37 -7.42 5.88 -1.30
N TRP A 38 -6.92 6.84 -0.50
CA TRP A 38 -7.65 8.08 -0.20
C TRP A 38 -7.11 9.29 -0.96
N LEU A 39 -5.82 9.27 -1.32
CA LEU A 39 -5.19 10.30 -2.14
C LEU A 39 -4.71 9.71 -3.46
N HIS A 40 -5.05 10.39 -4.54
CA HIS A 40 -4.44 10.16 -5.85
C HIS A 40 -4.28 11.51 -6.56
N ASP A 41 -3.15 12.18 -6.32
CA ASP A 41 -2.80 13.42 -6.99
C ASP A 41 -1.78 13.14 -8.09
N THR A 42 -2.27 12.96 -9.31
CA THR A 42 -1.44 12.67 -10.48
C THR A 42 -0.58 13.85 -10.92
N SER A 43 -0.94 15.08 -10.54
CA SER A 43 -0.16 16.28 -10.87
C SER A 43 1.14 16.37 -10.08
N LEU A 44 1.13 15.80 -8.87
CA LEU A 44 2.28 15.71 -7.98
C LEU A 44 2.90 14.30 -7.94
N GLY A 45 2.26 13.32 -8.60
CA GLY A 45 2.69 11.92 -8.55
C GLY A 45 2.47 11.26 -7.19
N LEU A 46 1.59 11.80 -6.35
CA LEU A 46 1.39 11.33 -4.98
C LEU A 46 0.19 10.40 -4.87
N LYS A 47 0.38 9.32 -4.12
CA LYS A 47 -0.67 8.38 -3.72
C LYS A 47 -0.55 8.13 -2.23
N SER A 48 -1.68 7.93 -1.56
CA SER A 48 -1.68 7.49 -0.18
C SER A 48 -2.92 6.65 0.13
N GLY A 49 -2.72 5.65 0.99
CA GLY A 49 -3.71 4.61 1.26
C GLY A 49 -3.34 3.75 2.47
N ILE A 50 -4.18 2.76 2.73
CA ILE A 50 -3.86 1.61 3.56
C ILE A 50 -3.74 0.40 2.64
N TRP A 51 -2.77 -0.45 2.96
CA TRP A 51 -2.46 -1.67 2.25
C TRP A 51 -2.28 -2.80 3.25
N GLU A 52 -2.71 -4.00 2.86
CA GLU A 52 -2.63 -5.23 3.63
C GLU A 52 -2.16 -6.34 2.68
N ALA A 53 -1.20 -7.14 3.12
CA ALA A 53 -0.76 -8.34 2.44
C ALA A 53 -0.84 -9.54 3.37
N GLY A 54 -1.16 -10.70 2.78
CA GLY A 54 -0.97 -11.97 3.48
C GLY A 54 0.52 -12.24 3.75
N ALA A 55 0.82 -13.10 4.73
CA ALA A 55 2.19 -13.42 5.11
C ALA A 55 3.01 -13.93 3.90
N SER A 56 4.12 -13.25 3.62
CA SER A 56 4.96 -13.51 2.45
C SER A 56 6.41 -13.08 2.68
N ILE A 57 7.32 -13.66 1.89
CA ILE A 57 8.71 -13.22 1.78
C ILE A 57 8.88 -12.57 0.40
N SER A 58 9.27 -11.31 0.38
CA SER A 58 9.53 -10.55 -0.85
C SER A 58 11.03 -10.36 -1.06
N PRO A 59 11.54 -10.50 -2.30
CA PRO A 59 12.91 -10.14 -2.60
C PRO A 59 13.10 -8.63 -2.47
N TRP A 60 14.27 -8.19 -2.03
CA TRP A 60 14.62 -6.78 -2.11
C TRP A 60 14.80 -6.39 -3.58
N HIS A 61 14.06 -5.39 -4.04
CA HIS A 61 14.16 -4.87 -5.39
C HIS A 61 14.36 -3.36 -5.40
N ASN A 62 14.85 -2.85 -6.53
CA ASN A 62 14.84 -1.41 -6.78
C ASN A 62 13.39 -0.99 -7.01
N TYR A 63 12.79 -0.32 -6.05
CA TYR A 63 11.46 0.27 -6.19
C TYR A 63 11.51 1.44 -7.17
N ALA A 64 10.48 1.56 -8.02
CA ALA A 64 10.38 2.64 -9.01
C ALA A 64 9.93 3.98 -8.38
N VAL A 65 9.56 3.97 -7.10
CA VAL A 65 9.04 5.11 -6.36
C VAL A 65 9.68 5.19 -4.99
N ASP A 66 9.69 6.38 -4.41
CA ASP A 66 9.95 6.57 -2.99
C ASP A 66 8.68 6.24 -2.22
N GLU A 67 8.76 5.28 -1.30
CA GLU A 67 7.63 4.85 -0.49
C GLU A 67 7.92 5.03 0.99
N PHE A 68 6.98 5.64 1.70
CA PHE A 68 7.00 5.74 3.16
C PHE A 68 5.92 4.83 3.73
N ILE A 69 6.32 3.90 4.59
CA ILE A 69 5.44 2.90 5.20
C ILE A 69 5.40 3.11 6.71
N PHE A 70 4.19 3.12 7.27
CA PHE A 70 3.95 3.05 8.71
C PHE A 70 3.13 1.80 9.02
N VAL A 71 3.71 0.87 9.80
CA VAL A 71 3.05 -0.40 10.14
C VAL A 71 1.97 -0.13 11.18
N LEU A 72 0.72 -0.43 10.82
CA LEU A 72 -0.45 -0.26 11.69
C LEU A 72 -0.73 -1.52 12.53
N GLU A 73 -0.57 -2.70 11.93
CA GLU A 73 -0.78 -4.01 12.54
C GLU A 73 0.16 -5.04 11.90
N GLY A 74 0.57 -6.05 12.68
CA GLY A 74 1.54 -7.05 12.26
C GLY A 74 2.99 -6.57 12.37
N GLU A 75 3.88 -7.20 11.59
CA GLU A 75 5.30 -6.87 11.56
C GLU A 75 5.90 -7.11 10.16
N ILE A 76 6.97 -6.38 9.85
CA ILE A 76 7.83 -6.57 8.67
C ILE A 76 9.25 -6.75 9.22
N VAL A 77 9.94 -7.82 8.83
CA VAL A 77 11.25 -8.25 9.38
C VAL A 77 12.30 -8.32 8.29
#